data_AF-A0A9D1CEE0-F1
#
_entry.id   AF-A0A9D1CEE0-F1
#
_cell.length_a   1.000
_cell.length_b   1.000
_cell.length_c   1.000
_cell.angle_alpha   90.00
_cell.angle_beta   90.00
_cell.angle_gamma   90.00
#
_symmetry.space_group_name_H-M   'P 1'
#
loop_
_entity.id
_entity.type
_entity.pdbx_description
1 polymer ?
#
loop_
_entity_poly.entity_id
_entity_poly.type
_entity_poly.pdbx_seq_one_letter_code
_entity_poly.pdbx_strand_id
1 'polypeptide(L)'
;MIGRILRSRRLKALVLGFIDPLFRKNPNKILFVVKDRTYFSGNIRVVCERYIKENTTQLYIYKDGVCQHDIKEELENLGVKVLDGFSLISLFHIVTSGVMVLSHNPRDAHIRKKFKQRKIINLWHGVAIKRIENLMPDIPDLKQQQLNNNAKLYDLLIASSQEDKQTNVKAFGVHSSRVKITGLPRYEILKESYKQGVLLKKESKKIEKIKDGRKLILFAPTFRESNISAIEQISDSEWRVLEAFIKKNNLLFGIRPHPYDIKYLPRFIKNSDHFYLFESSEFTEPNIMLKLSDVLIVDFTSIWVDYLLLKRPIIGFAKDYRHYLEEERGFVYDFNTIFPSPFVDRIESLIEEIKEATVVNNPTLYKETTDTLHGYDLSHDFSKDIYEQIEIVRDNG
;
A
#
# COMPACT_ATOMS: atom_id res chain seq x y z
N MET A 1 3.05 -29.84 -12.95
CA MET A 1 3.66 -29.80 -14.30
C MET A 1 3.31 -28.55 -15.10
N ILE A 2 2.03 -28.10 -15.13
CA ILE A 2 1.59 -26.91 -15.89
C ILE A 2 2.26 -25.58 -15.48
N GLY A 3 2.46 -25.33 -14.18
CA GLY A 3 3.11 -24.10 -13.69
C GLY A 3 4.57 -23.93 -14.16
N ARG A 4 5.25 -25.03 -14.51
CA ARG A 4 6.62 -25.01 -15.06
C ARG A 4 6.64 -24.73 -16.57
N ILE A 5 5.56 -25.06 -17.28
CA ILE A 5 5.38 -24.91 -18.73
C ILE A 5 4.86 -23.49 -19.07
N LEU A 6 4.01 -22.91 -18.21
CA LEU A 6 3.38 -21.60 -18.43
C LEU A 6 4.05 -20.49 -17.62
N ARG A 7 5.28 -20.08 -17.97
CA ARG A 7 5.93 -18.92 -17.31
C ARG A 7 5.32 -17.58 -17.75
N SER A 8 4.76 -17.52 -18.96
CA SER A 8 4.23 -16.27 -19.52
C SER A 8 2.86 -15.91 -18.96
N ARG A 9 2.76 -14.74 -18.32
CA ARG A 9 1.49 -14.14 -17.86
C ARG A 9 0.46 -14.03 -18.99
N ARG A 10 0.90 -13.77 -20.23
CA ARG A 10 0.02 -13.71 -21.40
C ARG A 10 -0.59 -15.07 -21.72
N LEU A 11 0.19 -16.14 -21.62
CA LEU A 11 -0.26 -17.50 -21.92
C LEU A 11 -1.21 -18.02 -20.83
N LYS A 12 -0.90 -17.78 -19.55
CA LYS A 12 -1.82 -18.07 -18.43
C LYS A 12 -3.19 -17.40 -18.63
N ALA A 13 -3.17 -16.13 -19.03
CA ALA A 13 -4.37 -15.35 -19.28
C ALA A 13 -5.16 -15.80 -20.52
N LEU A 14 -4.47 -16.34 -21.54
CA LEU A 14 -5.10 -16.96 -22.70
C LEU A 14 -5.80 -18.27 -22.32
N VAL A 15 -5.11 -19.15 -21.59
CA VAL A 15 -5.69 -20.39 -21.04
C VAL A 15 -6.94 -20.08 -20.23
N LEU A 16 -6.84 -19.13 -19.30
CA LEU A 16 -7.98 -18.68 -18.49
C LEU A 16 -9.13 -18.14 -19.36
N GLY A 17 -8.85 -17.39 -20.41
CA GLY A 17 -9.88 -16.88 -21.32
C GLY A 17 -10.70 -17.97 -22.01
N PHE A 18 -10.12 -19.14 -22.27
CA PHE A 18 -10.83 -20.28 -22.87
C PHE A 18 -11.62 -21.09 -21.85
N ILE A 19 -11.09 -21.31 -20.64
CA ILE A 19 -11.72 -22.17 -19.65
C ILE A 19 -12.72 -21.43 -18.75
N ASP A 20 -12.51 -20.14 -18.45
CA ASP A 20 -13.31 -19.38 -17.51
C ASP A 20 -14.82 -19.34 -17.87
N PRO A 21 -15.22 -19.28 -19.16
CA PRO A 21 -16.63 -19.38 -19.56
C PRO A 21 -17.32 -20.72 -19.21
N LEU A 22 -16.53 -21.80 -19.07
CA LEU A 22 -17.03 -23.16 -18.86
C LEU A 22 -17.47 -23.43 -17.41
N PHE A 23 -17.07 -22.57 -16.46
CA PHE A 23 -17.35 -22.75 -15.04
C PHE A 23 -18.36 -21.72 -14.52
N ARG A 24 -19.38 -22.19 -13.80
CA ARG A 24 -20.28 -21.34 -13.02
C ARG A 24 -19.50 -20.67 -11.88
N LYS A 25 -19.85 -19.41 -11.59
CA LYS A 25 -19.24 -18.67 -10.49
C LYS A 25 -20.01 -18.94 -9.20
N ASN A 26 -19.30 -19.23 -8.12
CA ASN A 26 -19.88 -19.42 -6.80
C ASN A 26 -19.84 -18.06 -6.05
N PRO A 27 -20.99 -17.41 -5.79
CA PRO A 27 -21.02 -16.12 -5.10
C PRO A 27 -20.44 -16.20 -3.68
N ASN A 28 -20.50 -17.36 -3.02
CA ASN A 28 -19.96 -17.58 -1.68
C ASN A 28 -18.44 -17.81 -1.66
N LYS A 29 -17.77 -17.78 -2.84
CA LYS A 29 -16.32 -17.91 -2.96
C LYS A 29 -15.69 -16.55 -3.23
N ILE A 30 -14.96 -16.04 -2.24
CA ILE A 30 -14.20 -14.78 -2.31
C ILE A 30 -12.73 -15.09 -2.52
N LEU A 31 -12.16 -14.54 -3.59
CA LEU A 31 -10.75 -14.68 -3.93
C LEU A 31 -10.03 -13.33 -3.77
N PHE A 32 -9.18 -13.24 -2.76
CA PHE A 32 -8.24 -12.15 -2.57
C PHE A 32 -7.01 -12.36 -3.45
N VAL A 33 -6.70 -11.39 -4.31
CA VAL A 33 -5.62 -11.47 -5.29
C VAL A 33 -4.46 -10.59 -4.84
N VAL A 34 -3.35 -11.23 -4.47
CA VAL A 34 -2.10 -10.57 -4.07
C VAL A 34 -1.18 -10.50 -5.28
N LYS A 35 -0.69 -9.29 -5.59
CA LYS A 35 0.24 -9.07 -6.70
C LYS A 35 1.54 -9.86 -6.46
N ASP A 36 2.14 -10.34 -7.55
CA ASP A 36 3.44 -11.01 -7.45
C ASP A 36 4.50 -10.06 -6.86
N ARG A 37 5.42 -10.63 -6.06
CA ARG A 37 6.46 -9.90 -5.32
C ARG A 37 5.99 -8.86 -4.29
N THR A 38 4.69 -8.78 -4.00
CA THR A 38 4.18 -7.99 -2.87
C THR A 38 3.80 -8.88 -1.70
N TYR A 39 3.66 -8.27 -0.53
CA TYR A 39 3.18 -8.93 0.68
C TYR A 39 1.66 -8.84 0.80
N PHE A 40 1.07 -9.76 1.56
CA PHE A 40 -0.33 -9.67 1.97
C PHE A 40 -0.44 -8.62 3.08
N SER A 41 -0.79 -7.39 2.70
CA SER A 41 -0.72 -6.18 3.55
C SER A 41 -1.72 -5.12 3.08
N GLY A 42 -1.95 -4.10 3.90
CA GLY A 42 -2.80 -2.95 3.56
C GLY A 42 -4.27 -3.32 3.37
N ASN A 43 -4.92 -2.73 2.36
CA ASN A 43 -6.38 -2.81 2.21
C ASN A 43 -6.87 -4.26 2.08
N ILE A 44 -6.18 -5.09 1.29
CA ILE A 44 -6.59 -6.47 1.05
C ILE A 44 -6.52 -7.32 2.33
N ARG A 45 -5.58 -7.02 3.22
CA ARG A 45 -5.44 -7.69 4.51
C ARG A 45 -6.63 -7.38 5.39
N VAL A 46 -6.92 -6.10 5.61
CA VAL A 46 -8.01 -5.68 6.52
C VAL A 46 -9.36 -6.19 6.03
N VAL A 47 -9.62 -6.15 4.72
CA VAL A 47 -10.87 -6.71 4.17
C VAL A 47 -10.96 -8.22 4.37
N CYS A 48 -9.87 -8.95 4.15
CA CYS A 48 -9.84 -10.39 4.41
C CYS A 48 -10.07 -10.71 5.90
N GLU A 49 -9.40 -10.01 6.82
CA GLU A 49 -9.59 -10.16 8.27
C GLU A 49 -11.04 -9.87 8.70
N ARG A 50 -11.69 -8.88 8.09
CA ARG A 50 -13.12 -8.62 8.29
C ARG A 50 -13.98 -9.82 7.86
N TYR A 51 -13.73 -10.38 6.69
CA TYR A 51 -14.47 -11.56 6.21
C TYR A 51 -14.21 -12.82 7.05
N ILE A 52 -12.98 -13.01 7.56
CA ILE A 52 -12.67 -14.10 8.51
C ILE A 52 -13.54 -13.97 9.76
N LYS A 53 -13.70 -12.75 10.28
CA LYS A 53 -14.50 -12.49 11.48
C LYS A 53 -16.00 -12.76 11.27
N GLU A 54 -16.55 -12.37 10.11
CA GLU A 54 -17.96 -12.62 9.80
C GLU A 54 -18.23 -14.10 9.49
N ASN A 55 -17.24 -14.84 8.98
CA ASN A 55 -17.28 -16.28 8.73
C ASN A 55 -18.49 -16.73 7.88
N THR A 56 -18.89 -15.91 6.90
CA THR A 56 -20.07 -16.16 6.05
C THR A 56 -19.73 -16.77 4.69
N THR A 57 -18.45 -16.79 4.30
CA THR A 57 -18.01 -17.15 2.93
C THR A 57 -16.75 -17.98 2.91
N GLN A 58 -16.52 -18.71 1.81
CA GLN A 58 -15.28 -19.44 1.57
C GLN A 58 -14.20 -18.48 1.08
N LEU A 59 -13.12 -18.36 1.84
CA LEU A 59 -12.04 -17.41 1.58
C LEU A 59 -10.84 -18.08 0.94
N TYR A 60 -10.31 -17.43 -0.08
CA TYR A 60 -9.14 -17.87 -0.79
C TYR A 60 -8.19 -16.70 -0.99
N ILE A 61 -6.90 -16.93 -0.84
CA ILE A 61 -5.86 -15.99 -1.25
C ILE A 61 -5.12 -16.60 -2.42
N TYR A 62 -5.02 -15.86 -3.52
CA TYR A 62 -4.22 -16.25 -4.68
C TYR A 62 -3.05 -15.30 -4.86
N LYS A 63 -1.87 -15.90 -5.03
CA LYS A 63 -0.65 -15.21 -5.44
C LYS A 63 0.02 -16.03 -6.52
N ASP A 64 0.35 -15.43 -7.66
CA ASP A 64 1.04 -16.14 -8.75
C ASP A 64 2.49 -16.53 -8.37
N GLY A 65 3.05 -15.84 -7.38
CA GLY A 65 4.29 -16.21 -6.70
C GLY A 65 4.04 -17.05 -5.44
N VAL A 66 5.04 -17.05 -4.55
CA VAL A 66 4.98 -17.77 -3.26
C VAL A 66 4.50 -16.81 -2.17
N CYS A 67 3.48 -17.21 -1.41
CA CYS A 67 3.14 -16.56 -0.14
C CYS A 67 4.19 -16.90 0.93
N GLN A 68 4.49 -15.95 1.81
CA GLN A 68 5.43 -16.20 2.90
C GLN A 68 4.89 -17.29 3.82
N HIS A 69 5.77 -18.15 4.33
CA HIS A 69 5.40 -19.29 5.17
C HIS A 69 4.57 -18.86 6.38
N ASP A 70 5.07 -17.93 7.19
CA ASP A 70 4.38 -17.42 8.38
C ASP A 70 2.99 -16.84 8.06
N ILE A 71 2.85 -16.10 6.95
CA ILE A 71 1.56 -15.55 6.50
C ILE A 71 0.61 -16.66 6.09
N LYS A 72 1.12 -17.64 5.32
CA LYS A 72 0.33 -18.76 4.85
C LYS A 72 -0.21 -19.58 6.02
N GLU A 73 0.64 -19.92 6.97
CA GLU A 73 0.28 -20.68 8.15
C GLU A 73 -0.78 -19.95 8.99
N GLU A 74 -0.61 -18.64 9.22
CA GLU A 74 -1.62 -17.82 9.92
C GLU A 74 -2.98 -17.88 9.21
N LEU A 75 -3.00 -17.66 7.89
CA LEU A 75 -4.22 -17.63 7.10
C LEU A 75 -4.92 -18.99 7.06
N GLU A 76 -4.18 -20.08 6.89
CA GLU A 76 -4.73 -21.44 6.87
C GLU A 76 -5.30 -21.83 8.25
N ASN A 77 -4.66 -21.43 9.34
CA ASN A 77 -5.18 -21.59 10.70
C ASN A 77 -6.48 -20.80 10.95
N LEU A 78 -6.68 -19.71 10.21
CA LEU A 78 -7.91 -18.91 10.23
C LEU A 78 -8.97 -19.39 9.22
N GLY A 79 -8.76 -20.55 8.58
CA GLY A 79 -9.71 -21.15 7.64
C GLY A 79 -9.65 -20.58 6.21
N VAL A 80 -8.63 -19.77 5.89
CA VAL A 80 -8.42 -19.23 4.54
C VAL A 80 -7.54 -20.16 3.73
N LYS A 81 -7.98 -20.57 2.53
CA LYS A 81 -7.15 -21.42 1.67
C LYS A 81 -6.17 -20.57 0.85
N VAL A 82 -4.88 -20.80 1.03
CA VAL A 82 -3.81 -20.10 0.30
C VAL A 82 -3.44 -20.88 -0.96
N LEU A 83 -3.47 -20.19 -2.10
CA LEU A 83 -3.24 -20.73 -3.44
C LEU A 83 -1.96 -20.10 -4.02
N ASP A 84 -0.83 -20.76 -3.77
CA ASP A 84 0.47 -20.35 -4.28
C ASP A 84 0.70 -20.85 -5.71
N GLY A 85 1.11 -19.94 -6.59
CA GLY A 85 1.50 -20.27 -7.95
C GLY A 85 0.35 -20.69 -8.87
N PHE A 86 0.67 -20.78 -10.16
CA PHE A 86 -0.27 -21.19 -11.19
C PHE A 86 -0.39 -22.73 -11.28
N SER A 87 -1.18 -23.31 -10.40
CA SER A 87 -1.52 -24.75 -10.36
C SER A 87 -2.93 -25.03 -10.89
N LEU A 88 -3.27 -26.30 -11.16
CA LEU A 88 -4.66 -26.68 -11.52
C LEU A 88 -5.66 -26.37 -10.40
N ILE A 89 -5.22 -26.49 -9.15
CA ILE A 89 -6.04 -26.14 -7.98
C ILE A 89 -6.28 -24.63 -7.97
N SER A 90 -5.22 -23.83 -8.12
CA SER A 90 -5.33 -22.36 -8.20
C SER A 90 -6.25 -21.96 -9.35
N LEU A 91 -6.06 -22.57 -10.53
CA LEU A 91 -6.87 -22.35 -11.72
C LEU A 91 -8.36 -22.60 -11.47
N PHE A 92 -8.70 -23.74 -10.88
CA PHE A 92 -10.07 -24.10 -10.52
C PHE A 92 -10.71 -23.05 -9.58
N HIS A 93 -9.98 -22.60 -8.56
CA HIS A 93 -10.50 -21.61 -7.62
C HIS A 93 -10.59 -20.20 -8.24
N ILE A 94 -9.67 -19.82 -9.13
CA ILE A 94 -9.77 -18.59 -9.93
C ILE A 94 -11.04 -18.62 -10.78
N VAL A 95 -11.24 -19.65 -11.60
CA VAL A 95 -12.38 -19.70 -12.54
C VAL A 95 -13.73 -19.87 -11.85
N THR A 96 -13.78 -20.46 -10.66
CA THR A 96 -15.05 -20.66 -9.93
C THR A 96 -15.38 -19.54 -8.94
N SER A 97 -14.46 -18.60 -8.66
CA SER A 97 -14.73 -17.49 -7.75
C SER A 97 -15.80 -16.53 -8.28
N GLY A 98 -16.78 -16.22 -7.42
CA GLY A 98 -17.85 -15.26 -7.67
C GLY A 98 -17.46 -13.84 -7.32
N VAL A 99 -16.61 -13.64 -6.31
CA VAL A 99 -16.06 -12.32 -5.98
C VAL A 99 -14.55 -12.37 -6.01
N MET A 100 -13.92 -11.41 -6.69
CA MET A 100 -12.48 -11.20 -6.67
C MET A 100 -12.18 -9.83 -6.07
N VAL A 101 -11.31 -9.81 -5.06
CA VAL A 101 -10.86 -8.58 -4.40
C VAL A 101 -9.39 -8.37 -4.69
N LEU A 102 -9.03 -7.20 -5.21
CA LEU A 102 -7.70 -6.88 -5.73
C LEU A 102 -7.17 -5.59 -5.08
N SER A 103 -5.84 -5.43 -4.98
CA SER A 103 -5.22 -4.12 -4.65
C SER A 103 -4.52 -3.45 -5.84
N HIS A 104 -4.52 -4.09 -7.01
CA HIS A 104 -3.80 -3.63 -8.19
C HIS A 104 -4.61 -3.87 -9.47
N ASN A 105 -4.38 -5.00 -10.15
CA ASN A 105 -4.85 -5.23 -11.50
C ASN A 105 -5.50 -6.63 -11.64
N PRO A 106 -6.64 -6.79 -12.33
CA PRO A 106 -7.27 -8.09 -12.60
C PRO A 106 -6.33 -9.10 -13.28
N ARG A 107 -5.32 -8.61 -14.01
CA ARG A 107 -4.27 -9.43 -14.62
C ARG A 107 -3.40 -10.15 -13.60
N ASP A 108 -3.39 -9.74 -12.32
CA ASP A 108 -2.67 -10.42 -11.24
C ASP A 108 -3.32 -11.79 -10.95
N ALA A 109 -4.62 -11.92 -11.22
CA ALA A 109 -5.33 -13.21 -11.34
C ALA A 109 -5.48 -13.68 -12.80
N HIS A 110 -4.68 -13.12 -13.71
CA HIS A 110 -4.68 -13.41 -15.15
C HIS A 110 -6.03 -13.19 -15.86
N ILE A 111 -6.94 -12.41 -15.27
CA ILE A 111 -8.25 -12.12 -15.86
C ILE A 111 -8.11 -11.04 -16.95
N ARG A 112 -8.62 -11.33 -18.16
CA ARG A 112 -8.70 -10.35 -19.28
C ARG A 112 -10.08 -9.98 -19.73
N LYS A 113 -11.04 -10.86 -19.47
CA LYS A 113 -12.44 -10.67 -19.75
C LYS A 113 -13.19 -11.13 -18.53
N LYS A 114 -14.29 -10.45 -18.24
CA LYS A 114 -15.18 -10.79 -17.15
C LYS A 114 -16.30 -11.65 -17.73
N PHE A 115 -16.41 -12.88 -17.25
CA PHE A 115 -17.46 -13.82 -17.66
C PHE A 115 -18.45 -14.01 -16.52
N LYS A 116 -19.75 -14.02 -16.85
CA LYS A 116 -20.92 -14.40 -16.02
C LYS A 116 -20.84 -14.02 -14.54
N GLN A 117 -21.66 -13.09 -14.05
CA GLN A 117 -21.94 -12.79 -12.62
C GLN A 117 -20.76 -12.51 -11.68
N ARG A 118 -19.49 -12.81 -12.04
CA ARG A 118 -18.31 -12.53 -11.22
C ARG A 118 -18.28 -11.03 -10.92
N LYS A 119 -18.02 -10.69 -9.67
CA LYS A 119 -17.77 -9.32 -9.22
C LYS A 119 -16.29 -9.10 -8.99
N ILE A 120 -15.76 -7.99 -9.47
CA ILE A 120 -14.36 -7.60 -9.32
C ILE A 120 -14.29 -6.28 -8.57
N ILE A 121 -13.71 -6.35 -7.39
CA ILE A 121 -13.56 -5.25 -6.43
C ILE A 121 -12.10 -4.82 -6.43
N ASN A 122 -11.84 -3.58 -6.78
CA ASN A 122 -10.51 -3.00 -6.70
C ASN A 122 -10.41 -2.10 -5.45
N LEU A 123 -9.60 -2.53 -4.49
CA LEU A 123 -9.29 -1.78 -3.27
C LEU A 123 -8.15 -0.78 -3.47
N TRP A 124 -7.47 -0.85 -4.62
CA TRP A 124 -6.23 -0.15 -4.87
C TRP A 124 -5.22 -0.29 -3.70
N HIS A 125 -4.24 0.61 -3.63
CA HIS A 125 -3.18 0.56 -2.62
C HIS A 125 -2.76 1.95 -2.12
N GLY A 126 -3.68 2.91 -2.14
CA GLY A 126 -3.47 4.23 -1.55
C GLY A 126 -3.99 5.38 -2.39
N VAL A 127 -4.03 6.57 -1.80
CA VAL A 127 -4.33 7.80 -2.55
C VAL A 127 -3.19 8.10 -3.51
N ALA A 128 -3.53 8.35 -4.78
CA ALA A 128 -2.54 8.55 -5.83
C ALA A 128 -2.00 9.99 -5.80
N ILE A 129 -0.75 10.17 -5.39
CA ILE A 129 -0.07 11.48 -5.43
C ILE A 129 0.57 11.71 -6.81
N LYS A 130 1.20 10.66 -7.36
CA LYS A 130 1.77 10.66 -8.71
C LYS A 130 0.71 10.30 -9.74
N ARG A 131 0.86 10.77 -10.98
CA ARG A 131 -0.03 10.38 -12.08
C ARG A 131 0.06 8.87 -12.33
N ILE A 132 -1.11 8.23 -12.39
CA ILE A 132 -1.26 6.78 -12.56
C ILE A 132 -2.21 6.47 -13.70
N GLU A 133 -2.04 5.29 -14.30
CA GLU A 133 -2.93 4.76 -15.34
C GLU A 133 -3.18 5.78 -16.46
N ASN A 134 -4.43 6.15 -16.77
CA ASN A 134 -4.76 7.09 -17.85
C ASN A 134 -4.26 8.53 -17.62
N LEU A 135 -3.78 8.86 -16.42
CA LEU A 135 -3.19 10.17 -16.14
C LEU A 135 -1.70 10.21 -16.46
N MET A 136 -1.04 9.08 -16.69
CA MET A 136 0.39 9.08 -17.04
C MET A 136 0.62 9.78 -18.39
N PRO A 137 1.73 10.51 -18.57
CA PRO A 137 2.12 10.99 -19.89
C PRO A 137 2.55 9.84 -20.81
N ASP A 138 2.46 10.06 -22.12
CA ASP A 138 3.04 9.21 -23.17
C ASP A 138 2.71 7.71 -23.05
N ILE A 139 1.45 7.40 -22.74
CA ILE A 139 0.99 6.01 -22.56
C ILE A 139 1.05 5.28 -23.90
N PRO A 140 1.81 4.17 -24.03
CA PRO A 140 1.83 3.38 -25.26
C PRO A 140 0.44 2.78 -25.57
N ASP A 141 0.06 2.70 -26.85
CA ASP A 141 -1.26 2.20 -27.29
C ASP A 141 -1.67 0.86 -26.66
N LEU A 142 -0.72 -0.09 -26.58
CA LEU A 142 -0.97 -1.40 -25.98
C LEU A 142 -1.31 -1.30 -24.50
N LYS A 143 -0.73 -0.33 -23.77
CA LYS A 143 -1.06 -0.07 -22.37
C LYS A 143 -2.41 0.63 -22.29
N GLN A 144 -2.67 1.64 -23.13
CA GLN A 144 -3.97 2.33 -23.18
C GLN A 144 -5.13 1.34 -23.42
N GLN A 145 -4.96 0.42 -24.38
CA GLN A 145 -5.94 -0.63 -24.65
C GLN A 145 -6.14 -1.56 -23.44
N GLN A 146 -5.07 -1.85 -22.68
CA GLN A 146 -5.17 -2.64 -21.45
C GLN A 146 -5.96 -1.92 -20.36
N LEU A 147 -5.71 -0.62 -20.16
CA LEU A 147 -6.45 0.20 -19.19
C LEU A 147 -7.94 0.24 -19.54
N ASN A 148 -8.26 0.53 -20.79
CA ASN A 148 -9.64 0.56 -21.29
C ASN A 148 -10.36 -0.79 -21.11
N ASN A 149 -9.63 -1.91 -21.26
CA ASN A 149 -10.19 -3.23 -21.02
C ASN A 149 -10.35 -3.54 -19.53
N ASN A 150 -9.41 -3.12 -18.69
CA ASN A 150 -9.46 -3.33 -17.24
C ASN A 150 -10.60 -2.51 -16.60
N ALA A 151 -10.84 -1.28 -17.05
CA ALA A 151 -11.93 -0.43 -16.60
C ALA A 151 -13.30 -1.13 -16.66
N LYS A 152 -13.53 -1.92 -17.72
CA LYS A 152 -14.77 -2.68 -17.93
C LYS A 152 -14.95 -3.84 -16.95
N LEU A 153 -13.88 -4.29 -16.31
CA LEU A 153 -13.89 -5.44 -15.39
C LEU A 153 -14.40 -5.05 -14.00
N TYR A 154 -14.04 -3.86 -13.51
CA TYR A 154 -14.35 -3.43 -12.14
C TYR A 154 -15.84 -3.20 -11.93
N ASP A 155 -16.41 -3.80 -10.89
CA ASP A 155 -17.75 -3.51 -10.36
C ASP A 155 -17.71 -2.45 -9.27
N LEU A 156 -16.63 -2.45 -8.49
CA LEU A 156 -16.40 -1.54 -7.38
C LEU A 156 -14.92 -1.13 -7.35
N LEU A 157 -14.69 0.15 -7.15
CA LEU A 157 -13.41 0.76 -6.82
C LEU A 157 -13.62 1.63 -5.58
N ILE A 158 -12.70 1.58 -4.63
CA ILE A 158 -12.79 2.44 -3.44
C ILE A 158 -12.01 3.74 -3.63
N ALA A 159 -12.38 4.76 -2.86
CA ALA A 159 -11.68 6.02 -2.76
C ALA A 159 -11.64 6.50 -1.31
N SER A 160 -10.61 7.25 -0.98
CA SER A 160 -10.43 7.84 0.36
C SER A 160 -11.36 9.03 0.61
N SER A 161 -11.51 9.90 -0.40
CA SER A 161 -12.28 11.14 -0.33
C SER A 161 -12.98 11.43 -1.67
N GLN A 162 -13.73 12.53 -1.73
CA GLN A 162 -14.32 13.01 -2.98
C GLN A 162 -13.23 13.38 -4.00
N GLU A 163 -12.13 13.96 -3.54
CA GLU A 163 -10.99 14.33 -4.40
C GLU A 163 -10.32 13.08 -4.99
N ASP A 164 -10.01 12.09 -4.14
CA ASP A 164 -9.45 10.81 -4.57
C ASP A 164 -10.41 10.06 -5.51
N LYS A 165 -11.72 10.15 -5.29
CA LYS A 165 -12.73 9.59 -6.20
C LYS A 165 -12.66 10.22 -7.59
N GLN A 166 -12.54 11.54 -7.70
CA GLN A 166 -12.44 12.21 -9.00
C GLN A 166 -11.16 11.79 -9.74
N THR A 167 -10.05 11.73 -9.02
CA THR A 167 -8.77 11.21 -9.53
C THR A 167 -8.91 9.78 -10.04
N ASN A 168 -9.48 8.88 -9.24
CA ASN A 168 -9.63 7.47 -9.57
C ASN A 168 -10.56 7.24 -10.77
N VAL A 169 -11.65 8.01 -10.91
CA VAL A 169 -12.53 7.96 -12.09
C VAL A 169 -11.73 8.25 -13.36
N LYS A 170 -10.92 9.30 -13.37
CA LYS A 170 -10.09 9.70 -14.53
C LYS A 170 -8.98 8.67 -14.79
N ALA A 171 -8.21 8.32 -13.76
CA ALA A 171 -7.07 7.40 -13.84
C ALA A 171 -7.49 6.02 -14.37
N PHE A 172 -8.54 5.42 -13.80
CA PHE A 172 -8.95 4.07 -14.18
C PHE A 172 -9.94 4.04 -15.34
N GLY A 173 -10.48 5.18 -15.77
CA GLY A 173 -11.49 5.25 -16.84
C GLY A 173 -12.78 4.53 -16.48
N VAL A 174 -13.14 4.49 -15.19
CA VAL A 174 -14.34 3.83 -14.68
C VAL A 174 -15.47 4.83 -14.46
N HIS A 175 -16.72 4.38 -14.61
CA HIS A 175 -17.87 5.23 -14.32
C HIS A 175 -17.92 5.59 -12.83
N SER A 176 -18.25 6.85 -12.50
CA SER A 176 -18.22 7.37 -11.12
C SER A 176 -19.13 6.63 -10.15
N SER A 177 -20.22 6.01 -10.63
CA SER A 177 -21.12 5.19 -9.80
C SER A 177 -20.46 3.91 -9.26
N ARG A 178 -19.39 3.44 -9.91
CA ARG A 178 -18.60 2.27 -9.46
C ARG A 178 -17.51 2.66 -8.45
N VAL A 179 -17.29 3.96 -8.23
CA VAL A 179 -16.30 4.45 -7.26
C VAL A 179 -17.02 4.89 -5.98
N LYS A 180 -16.74 4.21 -4.86
CA LYS A 180 -17.36 4.48 -3.56
C LYS A 180 -16.35 5.08 -2.60
N ILE A 181 -16.78 6.10 -1.87
CA ILE A 181 -15.95 6.74 -0.84
C ILE A 181 -16.21 5.98 0.45
N THR A 182 -15.30 5.07 0.77
CA THR A 182 -15.37 4.23 1.97
C THR A 182 -14.24 4.53 2.95
N GLY A 183 -13.40 5.52 2.61
CA GLY A 183 -12.02 5.54 3.10
C GLY A 183 -11.24 4.31 2.62
N LEU A 184 -10.02 4.13 3.13
CA LEU A 184 -9.23 2.94 2.83
C LEU A 184 -9.23 1.96 4.02
N PRO A 185 -9.54 0.66 3.82
CA PRO A 185 -9.61 -0.30 4.91
C PRO A 185 -8.35 -0.38 5.77
N ARG A 186 -7.16 -0.18 5.18
CA ARG A 186 -5.90 -0.18 5.94
C ARG A 186 -5.79 0.89 7.01
N TYR A 187 -6.62 1.93 6.96
CA TYR A 187 -6.69 2.96 8.00
C TYR A 187 -7.15 2.40 9.35
N GLU A 188 -7.87 1.26 9.35
CA GLU A 188 -8.14 0.53 10.59
C GLU A 188 -6.87 0.24 11.40
N ILE A 189 -5.78 -0.13 10.74
CA ILE A 189 -4.51 -0.49 11.40
C ILE A 189 -3.95 0.68 12.22
N LEU A 190 -4.25 1.93 11.83
CA LEU A 190 -3.82 3.14 12.53
C LEU A 190 -4.59 3.38 13.83
N LYS A 191 -5.76 2.76 14.02
CA LYS A 191 -6.57 2.93 15.22
C LYS A 191 -5.97 2.23 16.42
N GLU A 192 -6.19 2.81 17.60
CA GLU A 192 -5.86 2.13 18.87
C GLU A 192 -6.74 0.92 19.15
N SER A 193 -8.00 0.95 18.72
CA SER A 193 -8.96 -0.14 18.90
C SER A 193 -8.76 -1.32 17.95
N TYR A 194 -7.83 -1.23 16.99
CA TYR A 194 -7.65 -2.28 15.99
C TYR A 194 -7.09 -3.56 16.62
N LYS A 195 -7.87 -4.63 16.50
CA LYS A 195 -7.47 -5.96 16.98
C LYS A 195 -6.55 -6.62 15.96
N GLN A 196 -5.25 -6.44 16.18
CA GLN A 196 -4.21 -7.03 15.35
C GLN A 196 -4.29 -8.55 15.30
N GLY A 197 -4.14 -9.12 14.10
CA GLY A 197 -3.80 -10.53 13.92
C GLY A 197 -2.44 -10.89 14.53
N VAL A 198 -2.09 -12.18 14.54
CA VAL A 198 -0.88 -12.69 15.21
C VAL A 198 0.38 -12.06 14.60
N LEU A 199 0.46 -11.96 13.28
CA LEU A 199 1.64 -11.39 12.61
C LEU A 199 1.79 -9.89 12.84
N LEU A 200 0.70 -9.12 12.75
CA LEU A 200 0.75 -7.69 13.05
C LEU A 200 1.16 -7.44 14.50
N LYS A 201 0.70 -8.28 15.43
CA LYS A 201 1.11 -8.22 16.84
C LYS A 201 2.59 -8.55 17.03
N LYS A 202 3.14 -9.50 16.26
CA LYS A 202 4.58 -9.82 16.24
C LYS A 202 5.40 -8.63 15.72
N GLU A 203 4.98 -8.02 14.60
CA GLU A 203 5.62 -6.81 14.05
C GLU A 203 5.55 -5.64 15.04
N SER A 204 4.37 -5.33 15.60
CA SER A 204 4.15 -4.26 16.59
C SER A 204 5.06 -4.41 17.80
N LYS A 205 5.09 -5.60 18.42
CA LYS A 205 5.95 -5.88 19.57
C LYS A 205 7.43 -5.75 19.23
N LYS A 206 7.83 -6.15 18.02
CA LYS A 206 9.22 -6.01 17.57
C LYS A 206 9.59 -4.54 17.45
N ILE A 207 8.73 -3.73 16.83
CA ILE A 207 8.93 -2.27 16.72
C ILE A 207 9.02 -1.64 18.11
N GLU A 208 8.12 -1.97 19.03
CA GLU A 208 8.15 -1.47 20.42
C GLU A 208 9.45 -1.83 21.14
N LYS A 209 9.94 -3.07 20.98
CA LYS A 209 11.23 -3.50 21.53
C LYS A 209 12.41 -2.73 20.93
N ILE A 210 12.38 -2.45 19.63
CA ILE A 210 13.42 -1.65 18.96
C ILE A 210 13.38 -0.20 19.46
N LYS A 211 12.18 0.37 19.61
CA LYS A 211 11.98 1.73 20.17
C LYS A 211 12.62 1.85 21.55
N ASP A 212 12.42 0.86 22.41
CA ASP A 212 12.94 0.87 23.78
C ASP A 212 12.61 2.18 24.51
N GLY A 213 11.35 2.60 24.40
CA GLY A 213 10.85 3.87 24.97
C GLY A 213 11.25 5.15 24.22
N ARG A 214 12.14 5.09 23.22
CA ARG A 214 12.55 6.26 22.42
C ARG A 214 11.48 6.67 21.42
N LYS A 215 11.44 7.97 21.09
CA LYS A 215 10.65 8.47 19.97
C LYS A 215 11.22 7.95 18.65
N LEU A 216 10.35 7.41 17.80
CA LEU A 216 10.70 6.86 16.49
C LEU A 216 10.45 7.90 15.40
N ILE A 217 11.53 8.30 14.73
CA ILE A 217 11.48 9.07 13.50
C ILE A 217 11.60 8.08 12.35
N LEU A 218 10.58 7.98 11.50
CA LEU A 218 10.57 7.05 10.38
C LEU A 218 10.90 7.79 9.08
N PHE A 219 12.03 7.48 8.46
CA PHE A 219 12.40 7.91 7.11
C PHE A 219 12.02 6.85 6.08
N ALA A 220 11.09 7.18 5.18
CA ALA A 220 10.55 6.27 4.17
C ALA A 220 10.73 6.83 2.74
N PRO A 221 11.97 6.84 2.21
CA PRO A 221 12.25 7.36 0.88
C PRO A 221 11.67 6.47 -0.23
N THR A 222 11.30 7.07 -1.35
CA THR A 222 10.93 6.34 -2.57
C THR A 222 12.16 5.86 -3.33
N PHE A 223 12.02 4.69 -3.96
CA PHE A 223 13.03 4.15 -4.86
C PHE A 223 13.16 5.03 -6.12
N ARG A 224 14.40 5.26 -6.56
CA ARG A 224 14.72 5.98 -7.80
C ARG A 224 15.17 4.95 -8.85
N GLU A 225 14.39 4.76 -9.92
CA GLU A 225 14.72 3.79 -10.97
C GLU A 225 15.88 4.24 -11.87
N SER A 226 16.01 5.55 -12.11
CA SER A 226 16.98 6.12 -13.07
C SER A 226 17.89 7.19 -12.46
N ASN A 227 17.73 7.49 -11.17
CA ASN A 227 18.47 8.52 -10.46
C ASN A 227 19.19 7.95 -9.23
N ILE A 228 20.13 8.74 -8.70
CA ILE A 228 20.83 8.43 -7.45
C ILE A 228 19.80 8.24 -6.34
N SER A 229 19.90 7.17 -5.55
CA SER A 229 18.92 6.89 -4.49
C SER A 229 18.91 7.99 -3.42
N ALA A 230 17.78 8.24 -2.77
CA ALA A 230 17.68 9.26 -1.72
C ALA A 230 18.69 9.04 -0.56
N ILE A 231 19.05 7.77 -0.31
CA ILE A 231 20.06 7.40 0.69
C ILE A 231 21.48 7.75 0.22
N GLU A 232 21.80 7.44 -1.04
CA GLU A 232 23.11 7.70 -1.64
C GLU A 232 23.38 9.21 -1.80
N GLN A 233 22.32 10.02 -1.93
CA GLN A 233 22.44 11.48 -1.96
C GLN A 233 22.93 12.07 -0.61
N ILE A 234 22.80 11.35 0.51
CA ILE A 234 23.28 11.80 1.82
C ILE A 234 24.74 11.33 2.00
N SER A 235 25.65 12.28 2.11
CA SER A 235 27.09 12.02 2.27
C SER A 235 27.43 11.44 3.66
N ASP A 236 28.59 10.80 3.77
CA ASP A 236 29.09 10.27 5.05
C ASP A 236 29.20 11.35 6.15
N SER A 237 29.61 12.57 5.81
CA SER A 237 29.69 13.67 6.79
C SER A 237 28.32 14.09 7.28
N GLU A 238 27.34 14.14 6.39
CA GLU A 238 25.95 14.45 6.73
C GLU A 238 25.31 13.36 7.58
N TRP A 239 25.54 12.09 7.25
CA TRP A 239 25.11 10.97 8.09
C TRP A 239 25.70 11.06 9.51
N ARG A 240 26.96 11.48 9.65
CA ARG A 240 27.58 11.69 10.97
C ARG A 240 26.93 12.83 11.74
N VAL A 241 26.61 13.94 11.07
CA VAL A 241 25.91 15.08 11.69
C VAL A 241 24.52 14.65 12.18
N LEU A 242 23.77 13.94 11.35
CA LEU A 242 22.46 13.39 11.72
C LEU A 242 22.59 12.39 12.87
N GLU A 243 23.53 11.45 12.80
CA GLU A 243 23.75 10.47 13.87
C GLU A 243 24.07 11.13 15.21
N ALA A 244 24.96 12.12 15.23
CA ALA A 244 25.31 12.86 16.45
C ALA A 244 24.07 13.53 17.06
N PHE A 245 23.21 14.12 16.23
CA PHE A 245 21.96 14.73 16.68
C PHE A 245 20.97 13.70 17.24
N ILE A 246 20.73 12.59 16.54
CA ILE A 246 19.81 11.52 16.98
C ILE A 246 20.27 10.92 18.32
N LYS A 247 21.58 10.66 18.46
CA LYS A 247 22.19 10.17 19.72
C LYS A 247 22.01 11.16 20.86
N LYS A 248 22.36 12.44 20.65
CA LYS A 248 22.29 13.49 21.67
C LYS A 248 20.88 13.64 22.25
N ASN A 249 19.84 13.42 21.45
CA ASN A 249 18.44 13.59 21.86
C ASN A 249 17.74 12.28 22.24
N ASN A 250 18.49 11.17 22.34
CA ASN A 250 17.96 9.85 22.66
C ASN A 250 16.78 9.42 21.74
N LEU A 251 16.93 9.65 20.44
CA LEU A 251 15.92 9.32 19.42
C LEU A 251 16.27 7.99 18.75
N LEU A 252 15.27 7.36 18.14
CA LEU A 252 15.47 6.25 17.22
C LEU A 252 15.14 6.71 15.80
N PHE A 253 16.08 6.56 14.87
CA PHE A 253 15.91 6.86 13.46
C PHE A 253 15.68 5.57 12.66
N GLY A 254 14.44 5.31 12.30
CA GLY A 254 14.04 4.21 11.46
C GLY A 254 14.20 4.53 9.99
N ILE A 255 14.83 3.66 9.21
CA ILE A 255 14.95 3.80 7.76
C ILE A 255 14.15 2.66 7.13
N ARG A 256 13.24 3.00 6.20
CA ARG A 256 12.47 2.06 5.38
C ARG A 256 12.98 2.10 3.94
N PRO A 257 14.14 1.49 3.63
CA PRO A 257 14.75 1.58 2.31
C PRO A 257 14.10 0.63 1.31
N HIS A 258 14.25 0.91 0.02
CA HIS A 258 14.11 -0.13 -0.99
C HIS A 258 15.29 -1.14 -0.84
N PRO A 259 15.09 -2.45 -1.08
CA PRO A 259 16.17 -3.44 -0.92
C PRO A 259 17.45 -3.12 -1.71
N TYR A 260 17.32 -2.47 -2.87
CA TYR A 260 18.48 -2.05 -3.69
C TYR A 260 19.26 -0.86 -3.11
N ASP A 261 18.67 -0.10 -2.18
CA ASP A 261 19.27 1.11 -1.63
C ASP A 261 20.03 0.85 -0.33
N ILE A 262 19.81 -0.32 0.31
CA ILE A 262 20.47 -0.72 1.56
C ILE A 262 22.00 -0.70 1.43
N LYS A 263 22.53 -1.00 0.25
CA LYS A 263 23.98 -1.02 -0.01
C LYS A 263 24.63 0.36 0.15
N TYR A 264 23.88 1.45 -0.04
CA TYR A 264 24.39 2.82 0.06
C TYR A 264 24.43 3.36 1.48
N LEU A 265 23.78 2.69 2.43
CA LEU A 265 23.85 3.10 3.83
C LEU A 265 25.27 2.88 4.40
N PRO A 266 25.87 3.89 5.04
CA PRO A 266 27.19 3.76 5.64
C PRO A 266 27.23 2.67 6.72
N ARG A 267 28.37 1.98 6.83
CA ARG A 267 28.55 0.88 7.79
C ARG A 267 28.37 1.34 9.25
N PHE A 268 28.78 2.56 9.58
CA PHE A 268 28.62 3.09 10.93
C PHE A 268 27.16 3.32 11.31
N ILE A 269 26.31 3.72 10.34
CA ILE A 269 24.85 3.82 10.55
C ILE A 269 24.24 2.44 10.78
N LYS A 270 24.62 1.44 9.99
CA LYS A 270 24.13 0.06 10.15
C LYS A 270 24.47 -0.57 11.51
N ASN A 271 25.54 -0.09 12.14
CA ASN A 271 26.02 -0.58 13.44
C ASN A 271 25.59 0.31 14.62
N SER A 272 24.78 1.34 14.39
CA SER A 272 24.39 2.31 15.42
C SER A 272 23.12 1.86 16.14
N ASP A 273 23.13 1.81 17.47
CA ASP A 273 21.95 1.42 18.27
C ASP A 273 20.78 2.43 18.20
N HIS A 274 21.03 3.60 17.59
CA HIS A 274 20.04 4.66 17.35
C HIS A 274 19.44 4.64 15.95
N PHE A 275 19.89 3.73 15.08
CA PHE A 275 19.37 3.57 13.74
C PHE A 275 18.86 2.15 13.55
N TYR A 276 17.73 2.01 12.85
CA TYR A 276 17.19 0.69 12.55
C TYR A 276 16.68 0.61 11.12
N LEU A 277 17.03 -0.49 10.44
CA LEU A 277 16.54 -0.76 9.09
C LEU A 277 15.26 -1.58 9.17
N PHE A 278 14.14 -0.92 8.90
CA PHE A 278 12.86 -1.58 8.77
C PHE A 278 12.77 -2.18 7.37
N GLU A 279 13.36 -3.36 7.16
CA GLU A 279 13.34 -4.06 5.87
C GLU A 279 11.99 -4.70 5.57
N SER A 280 11.63 -4.82 4.28
CA SER A 280 10.30 -5.31 3.88
C SER A 280 10.11 -6.80 4.08
N SER A 281 11.23 -7.53 4.11
CA SER A 281 11.29 -8.94 4.50
C SER A 281 10.88 -9.17 5.95
N GLU A 282 11.05 -8.17 6.81
CA GLU A 282 10.84 -8.26 8.25
C GLU A 282 9.54 -7.57 8.70
N PHE A 283 9.25 -6.40 8.13
CA PHE A 283 8.03 -5.62 8.38
C PHE A 283 7.23 -5.54 7.10
N THR A 284 6.20 -6.38 7.03
CA THR A 284 5.38 -6.54 5.83
C THR A 284 4.26 -5.52 5.78
N GLU A 285 3.82 -5.00 6.93
CA GLU A 285 2.75 -4.00 7.03
C GLU A 285 3.33 -2.59 7.25
N PRO A 286 3.21 -1.66 6.28
CA PRO A 286 3.65 -0.29 6.50
C PRO A 286 2.81 0.46 7.54
N ASN A 287 1.50 0.22 7.61
CA ASN A 287 0.61 0.99 8.48
C ASN A 287 0.89 0.76 9.98
N ILE A 288 1.43 -0.40 10.39
CA ILE A 288 1.84 -0.61 11.79
C ILE A 288 3.09 0.21 12.14
N MET A 289 4.03 0.36 11.20
CA MET A 289 5.19 1.23 11.38
C MET A 289 4.78 2.70 11.49
N LEU A 290 3.84 3.13 10.64
CA LEU A 290 3.25 4.47 10.74
C LEU A 290 2.64 4.69 12.12
N LYS A 291 1.75 3.78 12.55
CA LYS A 291 1.09 3.85 13.86
C LYS A 291 2.09 4.00 15.02
N LEU A 292 3.24 3.34 14.94
CA LEU A 292 4.25 3.36 16.01
C LEU A 292 5.32 4.44 15.85
N SER A 293 5.33 5.19 14.74
CA SER A 293 6.23 6.31 14.51
C SER A 293 5.67 7.63 15.07
N ASP A 294 6.56 8.43 15.63
CA ASP A 294 6.26 9.72 16.27
C ASP A 294 6.42 10.89 15.27
N VAL A 295 7.33 10.74 14.30
CA VAL A 295 7.55 11.69 13.19
C VAL A 295 7.77 10.88 11.91
N LEU A 296 7.19 11.33 10.79
CA LEU A 296 7.39 10.73 9.48
C LEU A 296 8.20 11.66 8.58
N ILE A 297 9.33 11.18 8.05
CA ILE A 297 10.11 11.86 7.01
C ILE A 297 9.87 11.14 5.69
N VAL A 298 9.43 11.87 4.68
CA VAL A 298 9.10 11.34 3.34
C VAL A 298 9.66 12.23 2.24
N ASP A 299 9.79 11.65 1.06
CA ASP A 299 9.98 12.39 -0.18
C ASP A 299 8.64 12.48 -0.96
N PHE A 300 8.44 11.64 -1.98
CA PHE A 300 7.33 11.67 -2.93
C PHE A 300 6.43 10.44 -2.83
N THR A 301 6.60 9.64 -1.78
CA THR A 301 5.71 8.51 -1.45
C THR A 301 4.33 9.03 -1.07
N SER A 302 3.27 8.24 -1.27
CA SER A 302 1.92 8.59 -0.80
C SER A 302 1.64 8.15 0.65
N ILE A 303 2.61 7.53 1.34
CA ILE A 303 2.42 7.01 2.69
C ILE A 303 2.12 8.11 3.72
N TRP A 304 2.52 9.35 3.45
CA TRP A 304 2.19 10.48 4.31
C TRP A 304 0.69 10.79 4.32
N VAL A 305 -0.04 10.45 3.26
CA VAL A 305 -1.50 10.63 3.22
C VAL A 305 -2.15 9.79 4.31
N ASP A 306 -1.75 8.53 4.46
CA ASP A 306 -2.21 7.67 5.55
C ASP A 306 -1.84 8.24 6.92
N TYR A 307 -0.63 8.83 7.04
CA TYR A 307 -0.10 9.37 8.28
C TYR A 307 -0.85 10.61 8.78
N LEU A 308 -1.49 11.38 7.89
CA LEU A 308 -2.34 12.53 8.24
C LEU A 308 -3.39 12.17 9.31
N LEU A 309 -3.95 10.96 9.23
CA LEU A 309 -4.97 10.49 10.15
C LEU A 309 -4.48 10.37 11.60
N LEU A 310 -3.16 10.21 11.81
CA LEU A 310 -2.54 10.17 13.12
C LEU A 310 -2.34 11.56 13.73
N LYS A 311 -2.48 12.63 12.93
CA LYS A 311 -2.28 14.03 13.35
C LYS A 311 -0.90 14.25 14.00
N ARG A 312 0.12 13.64 13.39
CA ARG A 312 1.52 13.69 13.83
C ARG A 312 2.39 14.40 12.79
N PRO A 313 3.54 14.95 13.19
CA PRO A 313 4.41 15.71 12.30
C PRO A 313 4.91 14.91 11.09
N ILE A 314 4.87 15.55 9.92
CA ILE A 314 5.40 15.05 8.66
C ILE A 314 6.48 16.02 8.20
N ILE A 315 7.62 15.53 7.74
CA ILE A 315 8.70 16.35 7.19
C ILE A 315 8.95 15.89 5.76
N GLY A 316 8.93 16.84 4.82
CA GLY A 316 9.36 16.60 3.44
C GLY A 316 10.88 16.70 3.35
N PHE A 317 11.56 15.64 2.93
CA PHE A 317 13.00 15.65 2.71
C PHE A 317 13.39 14.94 1.42
N ALA A 318 13.95 15.69 0.48
CA ALA A 318 14.62 15.15 -0.69
C ALA A 318 15.64 16.16 -1.21
N LYS A 319 16.89 15.72 -1.40
CA LYS A 319 17.95 16.58 -1.93
C LYS A 319 17.77 16.84 -3.43
N ASP A 320 17.10 15.92 -4.12
CA ASP A 320 16.73 16.01 -5.52
C ASP A 320 15.40 16.72 -5.76
N TYR A 321 14.83 17.41 -4.77
CA TYR A 321 13.47 17.93 -4.83
C TYR A 321 13.14 18.71 -6.10
N ARG A 322 13.99 19.70 -6.44
CA ARG A 322 13.80 20.56 -7.61
C ARG A 322 13.82 19.78 -8.92
N HIS A 323 14.79 18.89 -9.06
CA HIS A 323 14.93 18.04 -10.24
C HIS A 323 13.77 17.05 -10.38
N TYR A 324 13.31 16.50 -9.25
CA TYR A 324 12.22 15.54 -9.24
C TYR A 324 10.88 16.11 -9.69
N LEU A 325 10.59 17.37 -9.34
CA LEU A 325 9.39 18.07 -9.80
C LEU A 325 9.35 18.24 -11.33
N GLU A 326 10.52 18.35 -11.96
CA GLU A 326 10.65 18.63 -13.40
C GLU A 326 10.66 17.35 -14.27
N GLU A 327 11.20 16.23 -13.77
CA GLU A 327 11.49 15.06 -14.61
C GLU A 327 10.54 13.87 -14.46
N GLU A 328 9.80 13.74 -13.36
CA GLU A 328 8.92 12.58 -13.18
C GLU A 328 7.59 12.70 -13.95
N ARG A 329 6.91 11.57 -14.08
CA ARG A 329 5.54 11.35 -14.62
C ARG A 329 4.44 12.32 -14.15
N GLY A 330 4.76 13.32 -13.34
CA GLY A 330 3.90 14.37 -12.84
C GLY A 330 3.13 13.92 -11.61
N PHE A 331 2.64 14.93 -10.89
CA PHE A 331 1.71 14.76 -9.78
C PHE A 331 0.27 14.92 -10.27
N VAL A 332 -0.66 14.28 -9.56
CA VAL A 332 -2.10 14.49 -9.76
C VAL A 332 -2.51 15.84 -9.16
N TYR A 333 -1.94 16.16 -8.01
CA TYR A 333 -2.14 17.39 -7.26
C TYR A 333 -0.95 18.33 -7.47
N ASP A 334 -1.12 19.63 -7.27
CA ASP A 334 0.04 20.50 -7.07
C ASP A 334 0.72 20.10 -5.75
N PHE A 335 1.92 19.53 -5.87
CA PHE A 335 2.64 18.98 -4.72
C PHE A 335 3.02 20.09 -3.72
N ASN A 336 3.28 21.30 -4.21
CA ASN A 336 3.66 22.45 -3.37
C ASN A 336 2.52 22.91 -2.46
N THR A 337 1.28 22.70 -2.89
CA THR A 337 0.10 23.13 -2.13
C THR A 337 -0.51 21.99 -1.34
N ILE A 338 -0.49 20.76 -1.86
CA ILE A 338 -1.14 19.63 -1.18
C ILE A 338 -0.28 19.06 -0.06
N PHE A 339 1.04 19.08 -0.19
CA PHE A 339 1.92 18.55 0.84
C PHE A 339 1.97 19.54 2.00
N PRO A 340 1.61 19.13 3.23
CA PRO A 340 1.14 20.10 4.23
C PRO A 340 2.26 20.65 5.11
N SER A 341 3.53 20.44 4.74
CA SER A 341 4.70 20.70 5.56
C SER A 341 5.87 21.24 4.72
N PRO A 342 6.83 21.97 5.30
CA PRO A 342 8.04 22.38 4.59
C PRO A 342 8.77 21.18 3.96
N PHE A 343 9.27 21.40 2.75
CA PHE A 343 10.11 20.45 2.05
C PHE A 343 11.56 20.97 2.08
N VAL A 344 12.46 20.21 2.71
CA VAL A 344 13.85 20.60 2.91
C VAL A 344 14.81 19.70 2.14
N ASP A 345 15.92 20.25 1.69
CA ASP A 345 16.91 19.59 0.83
C ASP A 345 18.31 19.50 1.47
N ARG A 346 18.45 19.97 2.72
CA ARG A 346 19.70 19.97 3.50
C ARG A 346 19.53 19.32 4.86
N ILE A 347 20.59 18.71 5.36
CA ILE A 347 20.57 17.95 6.61
C ILE A 347 20.46 18.85 7.83
N GLU A 348 21.02 20.04 7.77
CA GLU A 348 20.88 21.05 8.82
C GLU A 348 19.41 21.46 8.97
N SER A 349 18.73 21.72 7.85
CA SER A 349 17.31 22.05 7.84
C SER A 349 16.45 20.88 8.31
N LEU A 350 16.77 19.64 7.88
CA LEU A 350 16.11 18.44 8.38
C LEU A 350 16.23 18.30 9.91
N ILE A 351 17.40 18.58 10.48
CA ILE A 351 17.62 18.52 11.93
C ILE A 351 16.75 19.55 12.67
N GLU A 352 16.63 20.78 12.17
CA GLU A 352 15.76 21.78 12.78
C GLU A 352 14.29 21.35 12.73
N GLU A 353 13.81 20.83 11.59
CA GLU A 353 12.45 20.30 11.48
C GLU A 353 12.19 19.14 12.44
N ILE A 354 13.17 18.23 12.62
CA ILE A 354 13.04 17.14 13.61
C ILE A 354 12.97 17.68 15.05
N LYS A 355 13.77 18.70 15.39
CA LYS A 355 13.71 19.32 16.72
C LYS A 355 12.32 19.90 16.99
N GLU A 356 11.76 20.63 16.03
CA GLU A 356 10.44 21.22 16.17
C GLU A 356 9.35 20.13 16.26
N ALA A 357 9.38 19.17 15.34
CA ALA A 357 8.43 18.05 15.30
C ALA A 357 8.42 17.21 16.58
N THR A 358 9.56 17.06 17.26
CA THR A 358 9.63 16.28 18.51
C THR A 358 9.09 17.02 19.73
N VAL A 359 8.78 18.32 19.63
CA VAL A 359 8.27 19.16 20.73
C VAL A 359 6.83 19.62 20.48
N VAL A 360 6.46 19.88 19.21
CA VAL A 360 5.15 20.41 18.85
C VAL A 360 4.08 19.33 18.93
N ASN A 361 2.99 19.64 19.64
CA ASN A 361 1.74 18.89 19.60
C ASN A 361 0.62 19.81 19.11
N ASN A 362 0.31 19.77 17.81
CA ASN A 362 -0.79 20.54 17.23
C ASN A 362 -1.85 19.58 16.66
N PRO A 363 -3.00 19.38 17.36
CA PRO A 363 -4.04 18.47 16.91
C PRO A 363 -4.82 18.95 15.67
N THR A 364 -4.62 20.20 15.26
CA THR A 364 -5.19 20.78 14.02
C THR A 364 -4.18 20.81 12.87
N LEU A 365 -2.97 20.28 13.10
CA LEU A 365 -1.94 20.19 12.09
C LEU A 365 -2.49 19.46 10.85
N TYR A 366 -2.31 20.08 9.69
CA TYR A 366 -2.70 19.55 8.38
C TYR A 366 -4.21 19.31 8.18
N LYS A 367 -5.09 20.00 8.93
CA LYS A 367 -6.56 19.80 8.83
C LYS A 367 -7.09 19.95 7.41
N GLU A 368 -6.71 21.01 6.69
CA GLU A 368 -7.19 21.27 5.32
C GLU A 368 -6.81 20.15 4.34
N THR A 369 -5.54 19.74 4.35
CA THR A 369 -5.06 18.62 3.54
C THR A 369 -5.73 17.30 3.95
N THR A 370 -5.94 17.09 5.26
CA THR A 370 -6.64 15.91 5.78
C THR A 370 -8.07 15.85 5.26
N ASP A 371 -8.82 16.95 5.38
CA ASP A 371 -10.22 17.03 4.92
C ASP A 371 -10.34 16.88 3.39
N THR A 372 -9.30 17.30 2.65
CA THR A 372 -9.24 17.13 1.20
C THR A 372 -9.02 15.66 0.80
N LEU A 373 -8.11 14.96 1.47
CA LEU A 373 -7.65 13.61 1.09
C LEU A 373 -8.36 12.47 1.84
N HIS A 374 -9.11 12.78 2.90
CA HIS A 374 -9.86 11.81 3.70
C HIS A 374 -11.31 12.24 3.86
N GLY A 375 -12.24 11.38 3.43
CA GLY A 375 -13.68 11.59 3.65
C GLY A 375 -14.13 11.26 5.07
N TYR A 376 -13.30 10.56 5.85
CA TYR A 376 -13.60 10.11 7.21
C TYR A 376 -12.34 10.16 8.08
N ASP A 377 -12.54 10.26 9.40
CA ASP A 377 -11.47 10.16 10.39
C ASP A 377 -11.37 8.74 11.00
N LEU A 378 -10.45 8.55 11.96
CA LEU A 378 -10.23 7.26 12.62
C LEU A 378 -11.38 6.78 13.53
N SER A 379 -12.49 7.52 13.66
CA SER A 379 -13.70 7.00 14.31
C SER A 379 -14.55 6.11 13.39
N HIS A 380 -14.40 6.26 12.07
CA HIS A 380 -15.18 5.53 11.06
C HIS A 380 -14.72 4.06 10.93
N ASP A 381 -15.64 3.11 10.77
CA ASP A 381 -15.33 1.69 10.54
C ASP A 381 -15.12 1.40 9.04
N PHE A 382 -13.90 1.64 8.57
CA PHE A 382 -13.49 1.48 7.17
C PHE A 382 -13.64 0.04 6.69
N SER A 383 -13.42 -0.94 7.57
CA SER A 383 -13.51 -2.36 7.21
C SER A 383 -14.95 -2.83 7.03
N LYS A 384 -15.86 -2.30 7.86
CA LYS A 384 -17.29 -2.59 7.76
C LYS A 384 -17.91 -1.95 6.53
N ASP A 385 -17.61 -0.68 6.24
CA ASP A 385 -18.22 0.00 5.10
C ASP A 385 -17.86 -0.70 3.77
N ILE A 386 -16.58 -1.02 3.55
CA ILE A 386 -16.20 -1.78 2.35
C ILE A 386 -16.80 -3.18 2.32
N TYR A 387 -16.93 -3.86 3.46
CA TYR A 387 -17.59 -5.16 3.53
C TYR A 387 -19.03 -5.03 3.03
N GLU A 388 -19.80 -4.06 3.55
CA GLU A 388 -21.18 -3.81 3.13
C GLU A 388 -21.28 -3.46 1.64
N GLN A 389 -20.36 -2.63 1.11
CA GLN A 389 -20.33 -2.34 -0.33
C GLN A 389 -20.05 -3.60 -1.18
N ILE A 390 -19.18 -4.50 -0.73
CA ILE A 390 -18.90 -5.75 -1.44
C ILE A 390 -20.12 -6.67 -1.40
N GLU A 391 -20.80 -6.80 -0.27
CA GLU A 391 -22.02 -7.60 -0.15
C GLU A 391 -23.14 -7.06 -1.06
N ILE A 392 -23.35 -5.74 -1.10
CA ILE A 392 -24.29 -5.08 -2.03
C ILE A 392 -23.95 -5.43 -3.49
N VAL A 393 -22.67 -5.37 -3.86
CA VAL A 393 -22.24 -5.66 -5.24
C VAL A 393 -22.42 -7.16 -5.56
N ARG A 394 -22.17 -8.03 -4.58
CA ARG A 394 -22.33 -9.48 -4.68
C ARG A 394 -23.78 -9.87 -4.90
N ASP A 395 -24.71 -9.29 -4.15
CA ASP A 395 -26.12 -9.67 -4.17
C ASP A 395 -26.87 -9.09 -5.40
N ASN A 396 -26.36 -8.00 -5.99
CA ASN A 396 -26.89 -7.38 -7.22
C ASN A 396 -26.42 -8.06 -8.53
N GLY A 397 -26.13 -9.37 -8.57
CA GLY A 397 -25.68 -10.07 -9.79
C GLY A 397 -26.04 -11.54 -9.82
#